data_AF-A0ABD5R482-F1
#
_entry.id   AF-A0ABD5R482-F1
#
_cell.length_a   1.000
_cell.length_b   1.000
_cell.length_c   1.000
_cell.angle_alpha   90.00
_cell.angle_beta   90.00
_cell.angle_gamma   90.00
#
_symmetry.space_group_name_H-M   'P 1'
#
loop_
_entity.id
_entity.type
_entity.pdbx_description
1 polymer ?
#
loop_
_entity_poly.entity_id
_entity_poly.type
_entity_poly.pdbx_seq_one_letter_code
_entity_poly.pdbx_strand_id
1 'polypeptide(L)' 'MSVTISPPTDRTCELCGRTERWDDEVEGWRIDEDPGDVYCIHDWDVNGTYAPFEE' A
#
# COMPACT_ATOMS: atom_id res chain seq x y z
N MET A 1 -8.15 -23.16 12.95
CA MET A 1 -7.02 -22.24 12.72
C MET A 1 -7.61 -20.92 12.30
N SER A 2 -7.47 -19.88 13.09
CA SER A 2 -7.77 -18.50 12.68
C SER A 2 -6.52 -17.94 12.02
N VAL A 3 -6.63 -17.50 10.77
CA VAL A 3 -5.58 -16.72 10.12
C VAL A 3 -5.75 -15.27 10.59
N THR A 4 -4.68 -14.68 11.11
CA THR A 4 -4.60 -13.25 11.35
C THR A 4 -4.06 -12.59 10.09
N ILE A 5 -4.78 -11.60 9.58
CA ILE A 5 -4.38 -10.85 8.39
C ILE A 5 -3.77 -9.53 8.87
N SER A 6 -2.50 -9.31 8.54
CA SER A 6 -1.80 -8.05 8.79
C SER A 6 -1.76 -7.21 7.52
N PRO A 7 -2.59 -6.17 7.39
CA PRO A 7 -2.57 -5.28 6.23
C PRO A 7 -1.29 -4.41 6.25
N PRO A 8 -0.79 -3.99 5.08
CA PRO A 8 0.37 -3.12 5.04
C PRO A 8 0.00 -1.73 5.56
N THR A 9 0.92 -1.08 6.25
CA THR A 9 0.81 0.33 6.68
C THR A 9 1.49 1.28 5.73
N ASP A 10 2.34 0.77 4.83
CA ASP A 10 3.10 1.53 3.86
C ASP A 10 3.07 0.77 2.54
N ARG A 11 2.94 1.49 1.42
CA ARG A 11 2.95 0.90 0.09
C ARG A 11 3.61 1.83 -0.92
N THR A 12 4.20 1.24 -1.96
CA THR A 12 4.85 1.96 -3.04
C THR A 12 4.26 1.50 -4.36
N CYS A 13 3.98 2.47 -5.26
CA CYS A 13 3.44 2.14 -6.56
C CYS A 13 4.54 1.48 -7.39
N GLU A 14 4.30 0.28 -7.90
CA GLU A 14 5.31 -0.48 -8.65
C GLU A 14 5.66 0.18 -10.00
N LEU A 15 4.80 1.07 -10.50
CA LEU A 15 4.97 1.72 -11.79
C LEU A 15 5.65 3.10 -11.71
N CYS A 16 5.17 3.98 -10.83
CA CYS A 16 5.67 5.37 -10.73
C CYS A 16 6.45 5.66 -9.45
N GLY A 17 6.53 4.70 -8.53
CA GLY A 17 7.28 4.87 -7.28
C GLY A 17 6.63 5.77 -6.23
N ARG A 18 5.41 6.27 -6.45
CA ARG A 18 4.71 7.07 -5.41
C ARG A 18 4.55 6.23 -4.14
N THR A 19 4.77 6.85 -2.98
CA THR A 19 4.65 6.22 -1.67
C THR A 19 3.40 6.69 -0.95
N GLU A 20 2.76 5.76 -0.26
CA GLU A 20 1.60 6.05 0.58
C GLU A 20 1.69 5.34 1.92
N ARG A 21 1.21 6.01 2.96
CA ARG A 21 1.06 5.47 4.30
C ARG A 21 -0.41 5.43 4.72
N TRP A 22 -0.79 4.37 5.42
CA TRP A 22 -2.08 4.26 6.08
C TRP A 22 -2.13 5.23 7.26
N ASP A 23 -3.19 6.02 7.32
CA ASP A 23 -3.47 7.00 8.36
C ASP A 23 -4.74 6.56 9.11
N ASP A 24 -4.59 6.14 10.36
CA ASP A 24 -5.68 5.67 11.21
C ASP A 24 -6.63 6.79 11.64
N GLU A 25 -6.20 8.05 11.64
CA GLU A 25 -7.07 9.18 12.01
C GLU A 25 -8.13 9.45 10.95
N VAL A 26 -7.80 9.19 9.69
CA VAL A 26 -8.70 9.37 8.54
C VAL A 26 -9.14 8.06 7.90
N GLU A 27 -8.74 6.94 8.48
CA GLU A 27 -9.02 5.58 8.04
C GLU A 27 -8.76 5.42 6.52
N GLY A 28 -7.59 5.90 6.06
CA GLY A 28 -7.29 5.99 4.64
C GLY A 28 -5.83 6.15 4.29
N TRP A 29 -5.52 5.97 3.00
CA TRP A 29 -4.17 6.12 2.48
C TRP A 29 -3.83 7.58 2.20
N ARG A 30 -2.64 8.00 2.64
CA ARG A 30 -2.07 9.34 2.43
C ARG A 30 -0.81 9.24 1.61
N ILE A 31 -0.68 10.14 0.64
CA ILE A 31 0.58 10.35 -0.10
C ILE A 31 1.60 10.94 0.86
N ASP A 32 2.80 10.36 0.91
CA ASP A 32 3.85 10.79 1.84
C ASP A 32 4.55 12.06 1.33
N GLU A 33 5.09 12.03 0.10
CA GLU A 33 5.83 13.14 -0.50
C GLU A 33 5.24 13.57 -1.85
N ASP A 34 5.42 12.73 -2.88
CA ASP A 34 5.05 13.06 -4.25
C ASP A 34 3.77 12.32 -4.70
N PRO A 35 2.84 13.01 -5.40
CA PRO A 35 1.63 12.39 -5.90
C PRO A 35 1.87 11.30 -6.97
N GLY A 36 3.11 11.19 -7.46
CA GLY A 36 3.50 10.33 -8.56
C GLY A 36 3.11 10.92 -9.93
N ASP A 37 3.08 10.05 -10.93
CA ASP A 37 2.75 10.44 -12.30
C ASP A 37 1.24 10.62 -12.51
N VAL A 38 0.84 11.77 -13.07
CA VAL A 38 -0.57 12.13 -13.35
C VAL A 38 -1.28 11.12 -14.27
N TYR A 39 -0.52 10.43 -15.13
CA TYR A 39 -1.04 9.45 -16.07
C TYR A 39 -0.78 7.99 -15.64
N CYS A 40 -0.29 7.78 -14.42
CA CYS A 40 -0.10 6.43 -13.89
C CYS A 40 -1.43 5.84 -13.40
N ILE A 41 -1.69 4.59 -13.78
CA ILE A 41 -2.68 3.75 -13.12
C ILE A 41 -1.92 3.03 -12.01
N HIS A 42 -1.99 3.53 -10.78
CA HIS A 42 -1.17 3.01 -9.70
C HIS A 42 -1.44 1.53 -9.43
N ASP A 43 -0.39 0.72 -9.49
CA ASP A 43 -0.37 -0.69 -9.07
C ASP A 43 0.34 -0.83 -7.72
N TRP A 44 -0.22 -1.64 -6.83
CA TRP A 44 0.15 -1.75 -5.42
C TRP A 44 0.39 -3.22 -5.04
N ASP A 45 1.39 -3.87 -5.63
CA ASP A 45 1.80 -5.27 -5.37
C ASP A 45 0.62 -6.23 -5.10
N VAL A 46 -0.51 -6.03 -5.80
CA VAL A 46 -1.78 -6.69 -5.45
C VAL A 46 -1.72 -8.19 -5.76
N ASN A 47 -0.78 -8.57 -6.63
CA ASN A 47 -0.55 -9.93 -7.10
C ASN A 47 0.81 -10.52 -6.66
N GLY A 48 1.67 -9.77 -5.95
CA GLY A 48 3.05 -10.21 -5.72
C GLY A 48 3.36 -10.62 -4.29
N THR A 49 4.59 -10.29 -3.87
CA THR A 49 5.34 -10.96 -2.80
C THR A 49 4.82 -10.71 -1.40
N TYR A 50 3.94 -9.72 -1.23
CA TYR A 50 3.38 -9.39 0.07
C TYR A 50 2.42 -10.49 0.58
N ALA A 51 2.83 -11.20 1.63
CA ALA A 51 2.04 -12.22 2.31
C ALA A 51 1.49 -11.66 3.63
N PRO A 52 0.19 -11.29 3.73
CA PRO A 52 -0.38 -10.65 4.92
C PRO A 52 -0.71 -11.63 6.04
N PHE A 53 -0.01 -12.76 6.16
CA PHE A 53 -0.36 -13.81 7.12
C PHE A 53 0.61 -13.78 8.30
N GLU A 54 0.07 -13.70 9.51
CA GLU A 54 0.82 -13.92 10.76
C GLU A 54 0.64 -15.39 11.20
N GLU A 55 1.70 -16.01 11.74
CA GLU A 55 1.74 -17.43 12.17
C GLU A 55 0.82 -17.76 13.37
#